data_AF-A0A7Y6PSR2-F1
#
_entry.id   AF-A0A7Y6PSR2-F1
#
_cell.length_a   1.000
_cell.length_b   1.000
_cell.length_c   1.000
_cell.angle_alpha   90.00
_cell.angle_beta   90.00
_cell.angle_gamma   90.00
#
_symmetry.space_group_name_H-M   'P 1'
#
loop_
_entity.id
_entity.type
_entity.pdbx_description
1 polymer ?
#
loop_
_entity_poly.entity_id
_entity_poly.type
_entity_poly.pdbx_seq_one_letter_code
_entity_poly.pdbx_strand_id
1 'polypeptide(L)'
;MQSSVAKTAFGYSANEVMAQLGNQQPRPQAPSQPSQQPPQQQAYQPPPQQQPYQPPPQQQAYQPPPQQQPYQRPQPASQPPPMGSYAQGSGLAPTASAQAKTMFVENGPGQGMTSPMPGNPAAAPYSPPGNPAAAPYSPPAPQPQPGYAAYGQPAAGTGPMGGGPAPSGGMGIHSPPQPTPAPLPTVQPPYLASQTAARAGRPIEPWKDSLRLMMFIWGAVALAAFAAPLVTEPAMVFQWDAIIHGAGKEKIPNLIWAAVALLSIVVGAIPMATFPRGLLALVLGLAGVFVPIGVMGGFSDWKALLTLVAIVCMVPGLFARHEYTESIVPRVMVTIGVVLTLVQYLVPDHGQIPLVLLIKALIEAGSGMERVIIPLAQIVLAVLCLLVWMPGPATAGAKIFGWAWILFPVAAFALVLLGGRGSPVDALTKTPGMVLGAIVPGLAYSVLVGYGGATVVGKQLE
;
A
#
# COMPACT_ATOMS: atom_id res chain seq x y z
N MET A 1 -51.34 16.88 -46.47
CA MET A 1 -50.49 15.68 -46.66
C MET A 1 -49.32 16.04 -47.57
N GLN A 2 -48.18 16.39 -46.98
CA GLN A 2 -46.84 16.43 -47.61
C GLN A 2 -45.88 16.03 -46.50
N SER A 3 -45.24 14.87 -46.62
CA SER A 3 -44.28 14.39 -45.61
C SER A 3 -42.96 15.12 -45.78
N SER A 4 -42.63 15.98 -44.81
CA SER A 4 -41.33 16.62 -44.72
C SER A 4 -40.31 15.59 -44.23
N VAL A 5 -39.38 15.21 -45.10
CA VAL A 5 -38.29 14.26 -44.80
C VAL A 5 -37.15 15.03 -44.13
N ALA A 6 -36.79 14.62 -42.91
CA ALA A 6 -35.76 15.28 -42.10
C ALA A 6 -34.37 15.16 -42.76
N LYS A 7 -33.72 16.32 -42.98
CA LYS A 7 -32.30 16.42 -43.33
C LYS A 7 -31.45 16.20 -42.07
N THR A 8 -30.46 15.31 -42.14
CA THR A 8 -29.42 15.18 -41.12
C THR A 8 -28.45 16.37 -41.17
N ALA A 9 -27.86 16.73 -40.02
CA ALA A 9 -27.05 17.93 -39.80
C ALA A 9 -25.75 18.04 -40.64
N PHE A 10 -25.46 17.07 -41.50
CA PHE A 10 -24.34 17.09 -42.43
C PHE A 10 -24.75 17.27 -43.90
N GLY A 11 -26.03 17.57 -44.18
CA GLY A 11 -26.47 18.04 -45.49
C GLY A 11 -26.62 16.98 -46.59
N TYR A 12 -26.33 15.71 -46.31
CA TYR A 12 -26.50 14.62 -47.29
C TYR A 12 -27.78 13.84 -47.03
N SER A 13 -28.60 13.67 -48.08
CA SER A 13 -29.79 12.82 -48.02
C SER A 13 -29.41 11.34 -48.11
N ALA A 14 -30.15 10.46 -47.43
CA ALA A 14 -29.89 9.00 -47.46
C ALA A 14 -29.92 8.41 -48.89
N ASN A 15 -30.64 9.06 -49.81
CA ASN A 15 -30.68 8.66 -51.22
C ASN A 15 -29.38 9.00 -51.97
N GLU A 16 -28.67 10.06 -51.60
CA GLU A 16 -27.37 10.40 -52.22
C GLU A 16 -26.27 9.43 -51.84
N VAL A 17 -26.25 8.94 -50.59
CA VAL A 17 -25.26 7.96 -50.12
C VAL A 17 -25.46 6.61 -50.81
N MET A 18 -26.71 6.19 -51.02
CA MET A 18 -27.02 4.96 -51.76
C MET A 18 -26.70 5.07 -53.26
N ALA A 19 -26.92 6.24 -53.87
CA ALA A 19 -26.50 6.49 -55.25
C ALA A 19 -24.97 6.47 -55.43
N GLN A 20 -24.22 6.90 -54.41
CA GLN A 20 -22.75 6.91 -54.44
C GLN A 20 -22.13 5.52 -54.26
N LEU A 21 -22.80 4.63 -53.52
CA LEU A 21 -22.39 3.22 -53.39
C LEU A 21 -22.69 2.39 -54.64
N GLY A 22 -23.70 2.76 -55.43
CA GLY A 22 -24.08 2.06 -56.66
C GLY A 22 -23.11 2.24 -57.86
N ASN A 23 -22.24 3.27 -57.82
CA ASN A 23 -21.36 3.63 -58.95
C ASN A 23 -19.89 3.21 -58.78
N GLN A 24 -19.55 2.33 -57.82
CA GLN A 24 -18.20 1.78 -57.74
C GLN A 24 -17.99 0.71 -58.81
N GLN A 25 -17.50 1.13 -59.99
CA GLN A 25 -16.98 0.23 -61.01
C GLN A 25 -15.80 -0.60 -60.46
N PRO A 26 -15.68 -1.88 -60.86
CA PRO A 26 -14.58 -2.75 -60.44
C PRO A 26 -13.23 -2.19 -60.93
N ARG A 27 -12.29 -2.00 -59.98
CA ARG A 27 -10.92 -1.57 -60.28
C ARG A 27 -10.17 -2.64 -61.11
N PRO A 28 -9.37 -2.24 -62.12
CA PRO A 28 -8.46 -3.15 -62.81
C PRO A 28 -7.40 -3.72 -61.87
N GLN A 29 -7.12 -5.01 -62.03
CA GLN A 29 -6.08 -5.74 -61.30
C GLN A 29 -4.70 -5.12 -61.54
N ALA A 30 -3.98 -4.80 -60.46
CA ALA A 30 -2.60 -4.33 -60.52
C ALA A 30 -1.62 -5.49 -60.81
N PRO A 31 -0.48 -5.23 -61.48
CA PRO A 31 0.47 -6.27 -61.87
C PRO A 31 1.21 -6.87 -60.67
N SER A 32 1.42 -8.18 -60.74
CA SER A 32 2.20 -9.02 -59.83
C SER A 32 3.60 -8.46 -59.54
N GLN A 33 3.90 -8.22 -58.27
CA GLN A 33 5.24 -7.89 -57.79
C GLN A 33 6.15 -9.14 -57.78
N PRO A 34 7.46 -8.97 -58.08
CA PRO A 34 8.42 -10.07 -58.09
C PRO A 34 8.78 -10.53 -56.67
N SER A 35 8.92 -11.84 -56.55
CA SER A 35 9.33 -12.63 -55.38
C SER A 35 10.55 -12.08 -54.66
N GLN A 36 10.38 -11.74 -53.37
CA GLN A 36 11.48 -11.42 -52.45
C GLN A 36 12.29 -12.68 -52.11
N GLN A 37 13.61 -12.57 -52.22
CA GLN A 37 14.60 -13.61 -51.88
C GLN A 37 14.59 -13.95 -50.39
N PRO A 38 14.91 -15.21 -50.03
CA PRO A 38 15.05 -15.62 -48.63
C PRO A 38 16.30 -14.99 -47.97
N PRO A 39 16.24 -14.70 -46.66
CA PRO A 39 17.34 -14.10 -45.93
C PRO A 39 18.55 -15.04 -45.84
N GLN A 40 19.75 -14.47 -46.09
CA GLN A 40 21.02 -15.17 -46.00
C GLN A 40 21.33 -15.58 -44.55
N GLN A 41 21.77 -16.82 -44.39
CA GLN A 41 22.21 -17.40 -43.12
C GLN A 41 23.44 -16.67 -42.59
N GLN A 42 23.33 -16.09 -41.40
CA GLN A 42 24.46 -15.53 -40.66
C GLN A 42 25.41 -16.66 -40.24
N ALA A 43 26.68 -16.50 -40.59
CA ALA A 43 27.75 -17.43 -40.26
C ALA A 43 27.97 -17.52 -38.75
N TYR A 44 28.11 -18.75 -38.26
CA TYR A 44 28.37 -19.10 -36.87
C TYR A 44 29.72 -18.51 -36.42
N GLN A 45 29.70 -17.63 -35.42
CA GLN A 45 30.92 -17.16 -34.75
C GLN A 45 31.27 -18.14 -33.60
N PRO A 46 32.52 -18.64 -33.53
CA PRO A 46 32.94 -19.51 -32.45
C PRO A 46 33.05 -18.76 -31.11
N PRO A 47 32.78 -19.44 -29.97
CA PRO A 47 32.81 -18.82 -28.65
C PRO A 47 34.24 -18.40 -28.24
N PRO A 48 34.38 -17.31 -27.47
CA PRO A 48 35.67 -16.84 -26.99
C PRO A 48 36.34 -17.84 -26.04
N GLN A 49 37.67 -17.95 -26.16
CA GLN A 49 38.52 -18.84 -25.37
C GLN A 49 38.41 -18.54 -23.87
N GLN A 50 38.23 -19.59 -23.08
CA GLN A 50 38.12 -19.52 -21.62
C GLN A 50 39.44 -19.02 -21.02
N GLN A 51 39.36 -18.00 -20.15
CA GLN A 51 40.52 -17.53 -19.39
C GLN A 51 40.94 -18.55 -18.33
N PRO A 52 42.25 -18.68 -18.05
CA PRO A 52 42.76 -19.61 -17.05
C PRO A 52 42.23 -19.28 -15.65
N TYR A 53 41.74 -20.33 -14.98
CA TYR A 53 41.18 -20.28 -13.63
C TYR A 53 42.22 -19.79 -12.61
N GLN A 54 41.95 -18.65 -11.95
CA GLN A 54 42.73 -18.18 -10.80
C GLN A 54 42.14 -18.75 -9.50
N PRO A 55 42.96 -19.36 -8.62
CA PRO A 55 42.49 -19.86 -7.35
C PRO A 55 42.09 -18.71 -6.40
N PRO A 56 41.03 -18.89 -5.59
CA PRO A 56 40.56 -17.86 -4.68
C PRO A 56 41.57 -17.58 -3.56
N PRO A 57 41.64 -16.32 -3.07
CA PRO A 57 42.53 -15.94 -1.97
C PRO A 57 42.16 -16.68 -0.68
N GLN A 58 43.19 -17.10 0.05
CA GLN A 58 43.07 -17.85 1.30
C GLN A 58 42.28 -17.03 2.33
N GLN A 59 41.19 -17.61 2.83
CA GLN A 59 40.34 -17.01 3.85
C GLN A 59 41.14 -16.83 5.14
N GLN A 60 41.21 -15.58 5.63
CA GLN A 60 41.76 -15.27 6.94
C GLN A 60 40.95 -15.98 8.03
N ALA A 61 41.68 -16.61 8.95
CA ALA A 61 41.13 -17.38 10.04
C ALA A 61 40.14 -16.55 10.88
N TYR A 62 38.97 -17.14 11.11
CA TYR A 62 37.89 -16.57 11.92
C TYR A 62 38.38 -16.30 13.35
N GLN A 63 38.47 -15.03 13.75
CA GLN A 63 38.70 -14.67 15.15
C GLN A 63 37.37 -14.75 15.92
N PRO A 64 37.31 -15.49 17.04
CA PRO A 64 36.10 -15.57 17.84
C PRO A 64 35.79 -14.22 18.51
N PRO A 65 34.50 -13.85 18.64
CA PRO A 65 34.09 -12.59 19.25
C PRO A 65 34.49 -12.53 20.75
N PRO A 66 34.85 -11.35 21.27
CA PRO A 66 35.20 -11.18 22.68
C PRO A 66 34.01 -11.49 23.59
N GLN A 67 34.31 -12.18 24.70
CA GLN A 67 33.33 -12.60 25.70
C GLN A 67 32.61 -11.40 26.31
N GLN A 68 31.28 -11.43 26.31
CA GLN A 68 30.43 -10.41 26.90
C GLN A 68 30.59 -10.42 28.42
N GLN A 69 30.85 -9.23 29.01
CA GLN A 69 30.92 -9.06 30.45
C GLN A 69 29.56 -9.30 31.13
N PRO A 70 29.55 -9.83 32.36
CA PRO A 70 28.32 -10.14 33.08
C PRO A 70 27.49 -8.90 33.39
N TYR A 71 26.19 -9.00 33.09
CA TYR A 71 25.18 -7.97 33.25
C TYR A 71 25.04 -7.58 34.74
N GLN A 72 25.42 -6.35 35.10
CA GLN A 72 25.16 -5.80 36.44
C GLN A 72 23.69 -5.41 36.57
N ARG A 73 23.01 -5.99 37.56
CA ARG A 73 21.59 -5.75 37.86
C ARG A 73 21.40 -4.32 38.40
N PRO A 74 20.49 -3.50 37.86
CA PRO A 74 20.22 -2.15 38.38
C PRO A 74 19.65 -2.20 39.80
N GLN A 75 20.13 -1.31 40.68
CA GLN A 75 19.60 -1.12 42.04
C GLN A 75 18.19 -0.49 42.00
N PRO A 76 17.31 -0.83 42.96
CA PRO A 76 15.98 -0.23 43.05
C PRO A 76 16.07 1.24 43.49
N ALA A 77 15.36 2.11 42.77
CA ALA A 77 15.27 3.53 43.06
C ALA A 77 14.51 3.79 44.37
N SER A 78 15.08 4.64 45.20
CA SER A 78 14.50 5.21 46.43
C SER A 78 13.24 6.03 46.15
N GLN A 79 12.36 6.02 47.16
CA GLN A 79 10.99 6.53 47.23
C GLN A 79 10.73 7.91 46.57
N PRO A 80 9.53 8.12 45.98
CA PRO A 80 9.09 9.44 45.54
C PRO A 80 8.57 10.31 46.72
N PRO A 81 8.75 11.65 46.65
CA PRO A 81 8.21 12.58 47.64
C PRO A 81 6.68 12.76 47.54
N PRO A 82 6.01 13.24 48.61
CA PRO A 82 4.55 13.34 48.65
C PRO A 82 4.00 14.44 47.74
N MET A 83 2.91 14.13 47.04
CA MET A 83 2.20 15.05 46.14
C MET A 83 1.47 16.15 46.92
N GLY A 84 1.80 17.40 46.59
CA GLY A 84 0.99 18.58 46.90
C GLY A 84 -0.16 18.74 45.89
N SER A 85 -1.35 19.00 46.43
CA SER A 85 -2.61 19.23 45.73
C SER A 85 -2.66 20.59 45.04
N TYR A 86 -2.90 20.62 43.71
CA TYR A 86 -3.28 21.85 43.00
C TYR A 86 -4.38 21.59 41.97
N ALA A 87 -5.24 22.59 41.84
CA ALA A 87 -6.53 22.62 41.18
C ALA A 87 -6.49 22.60 39.64
N GLN A 88 -7.48 21.89 39.08
CA GLN A 88 -8.46 22.36 38.08
C GLN A 88 -8.03 23.46 37.10
N GLY A 89 -7.91 23.10 35.80
CA GLY A 89 -7.82 24.06 34.71
C GLY A 89 -7.83 23.41 33.33
N SER A 90 -8.96 23.51 32.62
CA SER A 90 -9.16 23.12 31.21
C SER A 90 -8.09 23.66 30.26
N GLY A 91 -7.63 22.83 29.33
CA GLY A 91 -6.78 23.28 28.22
C GLY A 91 -6.47 22.17 27.22
N LEU A 92 -6.91 22.39 25.99
CA LEU A 92 -6.85 21.49 24.83
C LEU A 92 -5.41 21.10 24.45
N ALA A 93 -5.20 19.81 24.16
CA ALA A 93 -3.96 19.27 23.60
C ALA A 93 -3.97 19.32 22.06
N PRO A 94 -2.85 19.64 21.40
CA PRO A 94 -2.60 19.19 20.03
C PRO A 94 -1.74 17.93 20.02
N THR A 95 -2.24 16.90 19.33
CA THR A 95 -1.52 15.68 18.95
C THR A 95 -0.39 16.02 17.98
N ALA A 96 0.85 15.70 18.37
CA ALA A 96 2.02 15.80 17.49
C ALA A 96 2.05 14.62 16.50
N SER A 97 1.72 14.88 15.25
CA SER A 97 2.04 14.02 14.12
C SER A 97 3.53 14.17 13.78
N ALA A 98 4.29 13.09 13.96
CA ALA A 98 5.68 12.99 13.56
C ALA A 98 5.80 13.03 12.02
N GLN A 99 6.00 14.23 11.47
CA GLN A 99 6.53 14.39 10.11
C GLN A 99 8.03 14.10 10.16
N ALA A 100 8.45 12.99 9.56
CA ALA A 100 9.85 12.76 9.23
C ALA A 100 10.27 13.78 8.16
N LYS A 101 10.84 14.89 8.62
CA LYS A 101 11.50 15.89 7.78
C LYS A 101 12.71 15.22 7.14
N THR A 102 12.68 15.05 5.82
CA THR A 102 13.83 14.66 5.03
C THR A 102 14.92 15.71 5.24
N MET A 103 16.05 15.32 5.83
CA MET A 103 17.25 16.15 5.85
C MET A 103 17.86 16.13 4.44
N PHE A 104 17.39 17.01 3.58
CA PHE A 104 18.12 17.41 2.39
C PHE A 104 19.11 18.50 2.79
N VAL A 105 20.40 18.17 2.68
CA VAL A 105 21.48 19.15 2.67
C VAL A 105 21.48 19.79 1.29
N GLU A 106 21.02 21.03 1.23
CA GLU A 106 21.13 21.89 0.06
C GLU A 106 22.58 22.39 -0.04
N ASN A 107 23.39 21.70 -0.83
CA ASN A 107 24.69 22.22 -1.28
C ASN A 107 24.51 22.81 -2.69
N GLY A 108 24.80 24.10 -2.79
CA GLY A 108 24.78 24.89 -4.02
C GLY A 108 25.86 24.52 -5.04
N PRO A 109 25.94 25.27 -6.16
CA PRO A 109 26.39 24.77 -7.44
C PRO A 109 27.90 24.89 -7.63
N GLY A 110 28.53 23.87 -8.19
CA GLY A 110 29.92 24.00 -8.61
C GLY A 110 30.61 22.71 -9.01
N GLN A 111 30.93 22.63 -10.29
CA GLN A 111 32.06 21.91 -10.89
C GLN A 111 31.91 20.40 -11.10
N GLY A 112 31.93 20.05 -12.39
CA GLY A 112 31.91 18.68 -12.86
C GLY A 112 33.21 17.93 -12.61
N MET A 113 33.07 16.63 -12.43
CA MET A 113 34.10 15.65 -12.76
C MET A 113 33.39 14.41 -13.30
N THR A 114 33.63 14.16 -14.59
CA THR A 114 33.38 12.89 -15.26
C THR A 114 34.34 11.84 -14.72
N SER A 115 33.84 10.70 -14.25
CA SER A 115 34.64 9.47 -14.15
C SER A 115 33.74 8.24 -14.35
N PRO A 116 34.21 7.22 -15.10
CA PRO A 116 33.37 6.13 -15.58
C PRO A 116 33.27 4.98 -14.57
N MET A 117 32.08 4.39 -14.44
CA MET A 117 31.87 3.12 -13.72
C MET A 117 32.30 1.92 -14.59
N PRO A 118 32.99 0.91 -14.04
CA PRO A 118 33.10 -0.40 -14.67
C PRO A 118 31.90 -1.30 -14.32
N GLY A 119 31.52 -2.14 -15.29
CA GLY A 119 30.35 -2.98 -15.28
C GLY A 119 30.37 -4.12 -14.26
N ASN A 120 29.15 -4.52 -13.90
CA ASN A 120 28.80 -5.57 -12.95
C ASN A 120 28.67 -6.93 -13.70
N PRO A 121 29.39 -8.01 -13.34
CA PRO A 121 29.12 -9.33 -13.88
C PRO A 121 28.09 -10.12 -13.04
N ALA A 122 27.39 -11.00 -13.74
CA ALA A 122 26.21 -11.76 -13.32
C ALA A 122 26.43 -12.72 -12.12
N ALA A 123 25.37 -12.87 -11.33
CA ALA A 123 25.28 -13.79 -10.19
C ALA A 123 25.18 -15.26 -10.63
N ALA A 124 26.00 -16.12 -10.02
CA ALA A 124 25.91 -17.58 -10.11
C ALA A 124 25.12 -18.17 -8.92
N PRO A 125 24.47 -19.34 -9.07
CA PRO A 125 23.57 -19.91 -8.06
C PRO A 125 24.32 -20.61 -6.92
N TYR A 126 23.85 -20.41 -5.69
CA TYR A 126 24.42 -20.98 -4.46
C TYR A 126 23.72 -22.30 -4.08
N SER A 127 24.51 -23.34 -3.81
CA SER A 127 24.06 -24.64 -3.27
C SER A 127 24.43 -24.73 -1.78
N PRO A 128 23.56 -25.22 -0.87
CA PRO A 128 23.87 -25.28 0.56
C PRO A 128 24.71 -26.52 0.94
N PRO A 129 25.72 -26.42 1.83
CA PRO A 129 26.44 -27.58 2.34
C PRO A 129 25.73 -28.25 3.52
N GLY A 130 25.77 -29.58 3.51
CA GLY A 130 25.23 -30.48 4.53
C GLY A 130 26.00 -30.47 5.85
N ASN A 131 25.27 -30.87 6.89
CA ASN A 131 25.62 -30.83 8.30
C ASN A 131 26.31 -32.14 8.73
N PRO A 132 27.48 -32.13 9.40
CA PRO A 132 27.96 -33.30 10.13
C PRO A 132 27.86 -33.13 11.65
N ALA A 133 27.18 -34.13 12.23
CA ALA A 133 27.29 -34.77 13.54
C ALA A 133 28.03 -34.08 14.71
N ALA A 134 27.31 -34.02 15.83
CA ALA A 134 27.75 -33.61 17.15
C ALA A 134 28.78 -34.57 17.79
N ALA A 135 29.73 -33.99 18.53
CA ALA A 135 30.64 -34.69 19.45
C ALA A 135 30.34 -34.28 20.92
N PRO A 136 30.59 -35.16 21.91
CA PRO A 136 30.16 -34.98 23.30
C PRO A 136 31.04 -34.04 24.12
N TYR A 137 30.39 -33.28 25.01
CA TYR A 137 30.97 -32.29 25.91
C TYR A 137 31.70 -32.92 27.11
N SER A 138 32.89 -32.41 27.43
CA SER A 138 33.62 -32.65 28.69
C SER A 138 33.64 -31.36 29.52
N PRO A 139 33.47 -31.39 30.86
CA PRO A 139 33.49 -30.18 31.68
C PRO A 139 34.93 -29.69 31.98
N PRO A 140 35.20 -28.37 32.00
CA PRO A 140 36.52 -27.84 32.35
C PRO A 140 36.68 -27.61 33.86
N ALA A 141 37.93 -27.76 34.32
CA ALA A 141 38.40 -27.62 35.69
C ALA A 141 38.40 -26.17 36.22
N PRO A 142 38.35 -25.94 37.56
CA PRO A 142 38.32 -24.61 38.14
C PRO A 142 39.68 -23.89 38.10
N GLN A 143 39.68 -22.60 37.72
CA GLN A 143 40.84 -21.72 37.75
C GLN A 143 40.90 -20.88 39.06
N PRO A 144 42.11 -20.54 39.55
CA PRO A 144 42.32 -19.78 40.79
C PRO A 144 42.15 -18.27 40.61
N GLN A 145 41.61 -17.60 41.65
CA GLN A 145 41.43 -16.15 41.75
C GLN A 145 42.76 -15.40 42.01
N PRO A 146 43.02 -14.26 41.32
CA PRO A 146 44.06 -13.31 41.69
C PRO A 146 43.53 -12.26 42.69
N GLY A 147 44.29 -12.04 43.77
CA GLY A 147 44.02 -11.02 44.79
C GLY A 147 44.37 -9.60 44.33
N TYR A 148 43.56 -8.63 44.76
CA TYR A 148 43.80 -7.19 44.54
C TYR A 148 44.18 -6.49 45.84
N ALA A 149 45.25 -5.70 45.74
CA ALA A 149 45.85 -4.90 46.79
C ALA A 149 45.06 -3.60 47.05
N ALA A 150 45.10 -3.18 48.32
CA ALA A 150 44.43 -2.00 48.86
C ALA A 150 45.29 -0.72 48.76
N TYR A 151 44.68 0.36 48.30
CA TYR A 151 45.03 1.78 48.51
C TYR A 151 43.69 2.54 48.31
N GLY A 152 43.24 3.55 49.05
CA GLY A 152 43.73 4.44 50.09
C GLY A 152 42.85 5.70 49.97
N GLN A 153 41.96 5.97 50.93
CA GLN A 153 41.05 7.13 50.93
C GLN A 153 41.79 8.44 51.30
N PRO A 154 41.31 9.61 50.81
CA PRO A 154 41.46 10.87 51.52
C PRO A 154 40.14 11.40 52.10
N ALA A 155 40.32 12.15 53.18
CA ALA A 155 39.35 12.48 54.22
C ALA A 155 38.47 13.70 53.93
N ALA A 156 37.37 13.74 54.67
CA ALA A 156 36.40 14.82 54.76
C ALA A 156 36.96 16.07 55.46
N GLY A 157 36.61 17.25 54.93
CA GLY A 157 36.85 18.55 55.55
C GLY A 157 35.53 19.25 55.88
N THR A 158 35.30 19.47 57.16
CA THR A 158 34.18 20.19 57.80
C THR A 158 34.44 21.69 57.88
N GLY A 159 33.41 22.53 57.73
CA GLY A 159 33.43 23.95 58.11
C GLY A 159 32.01 24.55 58.23
N PRO A 160 31.77 25.55 59.11
CA PRO A 160 30.56 25.63 59.94
C PRO A 160 29.65 26.87 59.76
N MET A 161 28.57 26.87 60.56
CA MET A 161 27.38 27.73 60.67
C MET A 161 27.57 29.25 60.88
N GLY A 162 26.47 29.99 60.59
CA GLY A 162 26.07 31.31 61.16
C GLY A 162 25.80 32.34 60.07
N GLY A 163 24.73 33.14 59.99
CA GLY A 163 23.67 33.56 60.92
C GLY A 163 23.51 35.10 60.80
N GLY A 164 22.32 35.60 60.44
CA GLY A 164 21.90 37.00 60.71
C GLY A 164 21.99 38.05 59.58
N PRO A 165 21.34 39.24 59.74
CA PRO A 165 20.44 39.83 58.74
C PRO A 165 20.95 41.11 58.02
N ALA A 166 20.17 41.54 57.01
CA ALA A 166 20.31 42.73 56.13
C ALA A 166 20.53 44.08 56.88
N PRO A 167 21.09 45.17 56.27
CA PRO A 167 20.37 45.97 55.25
C PRO A 167 21.22 46.79 54.23
N SER A 168 20.50 47.37 53.25
CA SER A 168 20.72 48.66 52.55
C SER A 168 22.03 48.98 51.81
N GLY A 169 21.87 49.30 50.51
CA GLY A 169 22.34 50.55 49.91
C GLY A 169 23.85 50.76 49.78
N GLY A 170 24.40 50.48 48.60
CA GLY A 170 25.75 50.91 48.25
C GLY A 170 26.04 50.78 46.76
N MET A 171 26.27 51.92 46.11
CA MET A 171 26.92 52.02 44.80
C MET A 171 28.27 51.29 44.85
N GLY A 172 28.58 50.45 43.86
CA GLY A 172 29.91 49.87 43.79
C GLY A 172 30.15 48.84 42.70
N ILE A 173 30.80 49.30 41.64
CA ILE A 173 31.82 48.57 40.85
C ILE A 173 31.30 47.35 40.07
N HIS A 174 30.98 47.61 38.80
CA HIS A 174 30.85 46.60 37.76
C HIS A 174 32.13 45.75 37.71
N SER A 175 32.01 44.47 38.05
CA SER A 175 33.03 43.48 37.73
C SER A 175 33.08 43.29 36.21
N PRO A 176 34.27 43.17 35.58
CA PRO A 176 34.37 42.96 34.15
C PRO A 176 33.63 41.66 33.75
N PRO A 177 32.92 41.65 32.62
CA PRO A 177 32.15 40.49 32.18
C PRO A 177 33.08 39.29 32.03
N GLN A 178 32.87 38.26 32.86
CA GLN A 178 33.55 36.98 32.71
C GLN A 178 33.18 36.39 31.35
N PRO A 179 34.14 36.08 30.47
CA PRO A 179 33.85 35.43 29.21
C PRO A 179 33.28 34.03 29.50
N THR A 180 31.99 33.85 29.25
CA THR A 180 31.34 32.54 29.26
C THR A 180 32.08 31.62 28.27
N PRO A 181 32.64 30.48 28.72
CA PRO A 181 33.32 29.53 27.84
C PRO A 181 32.38 29.10 26.72
N ALA A 182 32.81 29.26 25.48
CA ALA A 182 32.06 28.78 24.32
C ALA A 182 31.79 27.27 24.51
N PRO A 183 30.54 26.79 24.34
CA PRO A 183 30.23 25.38 24.47
C PRO A 183 31.07 24.60 23.45
N LEU A 184 31.95 23.75 23.97
CA LEU A 184 32.74 22.82 23.15
C LEU A 184 31.79 22.04 22.22
N PRO A 185 32.15 21.82 20.95
CA PRO A 185 31.33 21.02 20.05
C PRO A 185 31.14 19.65 20.68
N THR A 186 29.92 19.36 21.13
CA THR A 186 29.56 18.02 21.61
C THR A 186 29.56 17.09 20.41
N VAL A 187 30.73 16.52 20.11
CA VAL A 187 30.89 15.43 19.15
C VAL A 187 30.04 14.28 19.68
N GLN A 188 28.89 14.02 19.06
CA GLN A 188 28.04 12.91 19.48
C GLN A 188 28.84 11.61 19.36
N PRO A 189 28.85 10.77 20.41
CA PRO A 189 29.66 9.57 20.43
C PRO A 189 29.30 8.65 19.23
N PRO A 190 30.30 8.15 18.47
CA PRO A 190 30.10 7.39 17.22
C PRO A 190 29.16 6.16 17.33
N TYR A 191 28.99 5.64 18.54
CA TYR A 191 28.18 4.46 18.82
C TYR A 191 26.67 4.71 18.73
N LEU A 192 26.20 5.94 18.92
CA LEU A 192 24.79 6.29 18.72
C LEU A 192 24.46 6.51 17.24
N ALA A 193 25.39 7.06 16.47
CA ALA A 193 25.23 7.25 15.03
C ALA A 193 25.18 5.90 14.28
N SER A 194 26.02 4.93 14.66
CA SER A 194 26.03 3.59 14.05
C SER A 194 24.78 2.76 14.38
N GLN A 195 24.25 2.83 15.60
CA GLN A 195 22.96 2.18 15.93
C GLN A 195 21.76 2.86 15.26
N THR A 196 21.82 4.19 15.11
CA THR A 196 20.77 4.95 14.40
C THR A 196 20.83 4.67 12.89
N ALA A 197 22.01 4.59 12.29
CA ALA A 197 22.21 4.20 10.89
C ALA A 197 21.83 2.73 10.64
N ALA A 198 22.17 1.82 11.56
CA ALA A 198 21.79 0.40 11.48
C ALA A 198 20.29 0.16 11.79
N ARG A 199 19.55 1.14 12.30
CA ARG A 199 18.08 1.14 12.34
C ARG A 199 17.48 1.83 11.12
N ALA A 200 18.13 2.88 10.60
CA ALA A 200 17.69 3.60 9.40
C ALA A 200 17.86 2.77 8.11
N GLY A 201 18.79 1.81 8.08
CA GLY A 201 19.02 0.93 6.94
C GLY A 201 18.29 -0.41 6.99
N ARG A 202 17.50 -0.70 8.04
CA ARG A 202 16.68 -1.93 8.04
C ARG A 202 15.55 -1.71 7.04
N PRO A 203 15.31 -2.65 6.11
CA PRO A 203 14.12 -2.62 5.27
C PRO A 203 12.89 -2.49 6.17
N ILE A 204 12.32 -1.29 6.24
CA ILE A 204 11.08 -1.06 6.97
C ILE A 204 10.00 -1.64 6.09
N GLU A 205 9.43 -2.77 6.50
CA GLU A 205 8.25 -3.33 5.84
C GLU A 205 7.12 -2.31 5.89
N PRO A 206 6.76 -1.64 4.77
CA PRO A 206 5.89 -0.46 4.82
C PRO A 206 4.44 -0.82 5.19
N TRP A 207 4.07 -2.10 5.07
CA TRP A 207 2.73 -2.59 5.37
C TRP A 207 2.55 -3.20 6.76
N LYS A 208 3.61 -3.41 7.54
CA LYS A 208 3.54 -4.17 8.79
C LYS A 208 2.44 -3.64 9.73
N ASP A 209 2.44 -2.34 9.97
CA ASP A 209 1.49 -1.69 10.87
C ASP A 209 0.19 -1.29 10.15
N SER A 210 0.29 -0.84 8.89
CA SER A 210 -0.87 -0.38 8.13
C SER A 210 -1.82 -1.52 7.74
N LEU A 211 -1.31 -2.69 7.36
CA LEU A 211 -2.12 -3.88 7.10
C LEU A 211 -2.91 -4.28 8.35
N ARG A 212 -2.24 -4.33 9.50
CA ARG A 212 -2.86 -4.67 10.79
C ARG A 212 -4.02 -3.72 11.11
N LEU A 213 -3.77 -2.43 10.97
CA LEU A 213 -4.75 -1.38 11.22
C LEU A 213 -5.94 -1.50 10.25
N MET A 214 -5.69 -1.70 8.95
CA MET A 214 -6.74 -1.80 7.94
C MET A 214 -7.61 -3.04 8.16
N MET A 215 -7.03 -4.19 8.49
CA MET A 215 -7.80 -5.39 8.82
C MET A 215 -8.71 -5.17 10.04
N PHE A 216 -8.20 -4.50 11.07
CA PHE A 216 -8.97 -4.21 12.27
C PHE A 216 -10.11 -3.22 11.99
N ILE A 217 -9.81 -2.07 11.36
CA ILE A 217 -10.80 -1.02 11.06
C ILE A 217 -11.88 -1.57 10.13
N TRP A 218 -11.51 -2.16 8.99
CA TRP A 218 -12.50 -2.61 8.02
C TRP A 218 -13.22 -3.89 8.46
N GLY A 219 -12.58 -4.74 9.27
CA GLY A 219 -13.26 -5.83 9.95
C GLY A 219 -14.33 -5.32 10.91
N ALA A 220 -14.01 -4.31 11.74
CA ALA A 220 -14.96 -3.70 12.67
C ALA A 220 -16.09 -2.96 11.95
N VAL A 221 -15.79 -2.20 10.90
CA VAL A 221 -16.80 -1.50 10.07
C VAL A 221 -17.71 -2.51 9.37
N ALA A 222 -17.17 -3.59 8.80
CA ALA A 222 -17.96 -4.65 8.18
C ALA A 222 -18.84 -5.38 9.19
N LEU A 223 -18.35 -5.61 10.41
CA LEU A 223 -19.13 -6.25 11.47
C LEU A 223 -20.24 -5.32 12.01
N ALA A 224 -19.94 -4.03 12.18
CA ALA A 224 -20.94 -3.03 12.58
C ALA A 224 -22.03 -2.87 11.52
N ALA A 225 -21.65 -2.85 10.23
CA ALA A 225 -22.59 -2.82 9.11
C ALA A 225 -23.45 -4.07 9.02
N PHE A 226 -22.87 -5.25 9.32
CA PHE A 226 -23.63 -6.50 9.41
C PHE A 226 -24.63 -6.46 10.57
N ALA A 227 -24.25 -5.84 11.69
CA ALA A 227 -25.11 -5.72 12.85
C ALA A 227 -26.22 -4.66 12.71
N ALA A 228 -26.15 -3.80 11.69
CA ALA A 228 -27.15 -2.77 11.45
C ALA A 228 -28.48 -3.38 10.98
N PRO A 229 -29.63 -2.81 11.39
CA PRO A 229 -30.93 -3.27 10.92
C PRO A 229 -31.06 -3.02 9.41
N LEU A 230 -31.48 -4.04 8.67
CA LEU A 230 -31.78 -3.97 7.22
C LEU A 230 -32.86 -2.94 6.93
N VAL A 231 -33.93 -2.99 7.73
CA VAL A 231 -35.12 -2.15 7.63
C VAL A 231 -35.53 -1.75 9.05
N THR A 232 -35.87 -0.48 9.26
CA THR A 232 -36.33 0.02 10.56
C THR A 232 -37.86 0.08 10.67
N GLU A 233 -38.57 0.11 9.54
CA GLU A 233 -40.04 0.21 9.47
C GLU A 233 -40.62 -0.72 8.38
N PRO A 234 -41.74 -1.43 8.62
CA PRO A 234 -42.60 -1.42 9.82
C PRO A 234 -42.12 -2.32 10.97
N ALA A 235 -41.20 -3.24 10.72
CA ALA A 235 -40.58 -4.08 11.74
C ALA A 235 -39.06 -4.08 11.55
N MET A 236 -38.32 -4.05 12.66
CA MET A 236 -36.86 -4.07 12.62
C MET A 236 -36.38 -5.46 12.21
N VAL A 237 -35.85 -5.57 10.99
CA VAL A 237 -35.29 -6.81 10.43
C VAL A 237 -33.78 -6.67 10.37
N PHE A 238 -33.06 -7.71 10.73
CA PHE A 238 -31.59 -7.72 10.75
C PHE A 238 -31.00 -8.75 9.77
N GLN A 239 -29.71 -8.60 9.48
CA GLN A 239 -28.99 -9.54 8.61
C GLN A 239 -28.96 -10.98 9.16
N TRP A 240 -28.96 -11.14 10.49
CA TRP A 240 -29.03 -12.47 11.09
C TRP A 240 -30.39 -13.14 10.90
N ASP A 241 -31.48 -12.40 10.68
CA ASP A 241 -32.77 -13.02 10.36
C ASP A 241 -32.72 -13.73 9.01
N ALA A 242 -31.98 -13.18 8.05
CA ALA A 242 -31.73 -13.85 6.78
C ALA A 242 -30.85 -15.11 6.94
N ILE A 243 -30.00 -15.17 7.97
CA ILE A 243 -29.23 -16.38 8.30
C ILE A 243 -30.10 -17.42 9.01
N ILE A 244 -30.97 -17.01 9.93
CA ILE A 244 -31.82 -17.93 10.68
C ILE A 244 -32.89 -18.53 9.75
N HIS A 245 -33.59 -17.67 9.01
CA HIS A 245 -34.77 -18.05 8.24
C HIS A 245 -34.52 -18.30 6.75
N GLY A 246 -33.35 -17.92 6.21
CA GLY A 246 -33.04 -18.12 4.78
C GLY A 246 -33.07 -19.59 4.36
N ALA A 247 -33.29 -19.89 3.08
CA ALA A 247 -33.29 -21.26 2.59
C ALA A 247 -31.90 -21.65 2.05
N GLY A 248 -31.34 -22.75 2.58
CA GLY A 248 -30.15 -23.40 2.01
C GLY A 248 -28.99 -22.46 1.67
N LYS A 249 -28.75 -22.26 0.36
CA LYS A 249 -27.62 -21.50 -0.18
C LYS A 249 -27.72 -19.99 0.02
N GLU A 250 -28.92 -19.45 0.24
CA GLU A 250 -29.15 -18.01 0.40
C GLU A 250 -28.52 -17.45 1.68
N LYS A 251 -28.26 -18.30 2.68
CA LYS A 251 -27.58 -17.91 3.93
C LYS A 251 -26.09 -17.62 3.72
N ILE A 252 -25.50 -18.20 2.68
CA ILE A 252 -24.05 -18.28 2.53
C ILE A 252 -23.40 -16.89 2.34
N PRO A 253 -23.90 -15.98 1.48
CA PRO A 253 -23.32 -14.64 1.35
C PRO A 253 -23.26 -13.87 2.68
N ASN A 254 -24.33 -13.93 3.48
CA ASN A 254 -24.39 -13.24 4.78
C ASN A 254 -23.46 -13.89 5.81
N LEU A 255 -23.33 -15.22 5.79
CA LEU A 255 -22.37 -15.94 6.63
C LEU A 255 -20.92 -15.60 6.26
N ILE A 256 -20.60 -15.50 4.96
CA ILE A 256 -19.26 -15.15 4.50
C ILE A 256 -18.91 -13.73 4.91
N TRP A 257 -19.84 -12.79 4.76
CA TRP A 257 -19.63 -11.42 5.23
C TRP A 257 -19.31 -11.40 6.73
N ALA A 258 -20.16 -12.00 7.57
CA ALA A 258 -19.92 -12.06 9.01
C ALA A 258 -18.58 -12.74 9.35
N ALA A 259 -18.26 -13.86 8.68
CA ALA A 259 -17.01 -14.60 8.86
C ALA A 259 -15.78 -13.77 8.46
N VAL A 260 -15.79 -13.12 7.30
CA VAL A 260 -14.68 -12.28 6.84
C VAL A 260 -14.47 -11.09 7.77
N ALA A 261 -15.56 -10.44 8.22
CA ALA A 261 -15.49 -9.34 9.17
C ALA A 261 -14.84 -9.77 10.50
N LEU A 262 -15.32 -10.87 11.09
CA LEU A 262 -14.79 -11.40 12.35
C LEU A 262 -13.33 -11.88 12.21
N LEU A 263 -13.04 -12.67 11.17
CA LEU A 263 -11.69 -13.20 10.94
C LEU A 263 -10.69 -12.07 10.66
N SER A 264 -11.10 -11.00 9.96
CA SER A 264 -10.25 -9.84 9.74
C SER A 264 -9.83 -9.18 11.07
N ILE A 265 -10.76 -9.02 12.01
CA ILE A 265 -10.46 -8.47 13.35
C ILE A 265 -9.49 -9.41 14.11
N VAL A 266 -9.78 -10.71 14.14
CA VAL A 266 -8.97 -11.70 14.87
C VAL A 266 -7.55 -11.77 14.28
N VAL A 267 -7.41 -11.91 12.96
CA VAL A 267 -6.12 -11.98 12.26
C VAL A 267 -5.35 -10.66 12.38
N GLY A 268 -6.05 -9.52 12.39
CA GLY A 268 -5.47 -8.20 12.67
C GLY A 268 -4.98 -8.07 14.12
N ALA A 269 -5.65 -8.70 15.09
CA ALA A 269 -5.24 -8.61 16.49
C ALA A 269 -3.99 -9.45 16.80
N ILE A 270 -3.88 -10.65 16.21
CA ILE A 270 -2.80 -11.60 16.50
C ILE A 270 -1.45 -11.09 15.97
N PRO A 271 -0.37 -11.09 16.79
CA PRO A 271 0.97 -10.73 16.35
C PRO A 271 1.55 -11.85 15.46
N MET A 272 1.38 -11.71 14.15
CA MET A 272 1.96 -12.57 13.12
C MET A 272 2.99 -11.80 12.29
N ALA A 273 3.87 -12.53 11.62
CA ALA A 273 4.72 -11.97 10.59
C ALA A 273 3.87 -11.35 9.46
N THR A 274 4.41 -10.33 8.80
CA THR A 274 3.67 -9.51 7.83
C THR A 274 3.25 -10.30 6.60
N PHE A 275 4.11 -11.19 6.09
CA PHE A 275 3.80 -12.03 4.93
C PHE A 275 2.58 -12.96 5.13
N PRO A 276 2.53 -13.86 6.14
CA PRO A 276 1.36 -14.72 6.34
C PRO A 276 0.10 -13.92 6.65
N ARG A 277 0.20 -12.77 7.35
CA ARG A 277 -0.94 -11.87 7.55
C ARG A 277 -1.44 -11.30 6.22
N GLY A 278 -0.54 -10.86 5.34
CA GLY A 278 -0.87 -10.34 4.02
C GLY A 278 -1.56 -11.37 3.14
N LEU A 279 -1.07 -12.62 3.16
CA LEU A 279 -1.69 -13.73 2.46
C LEU A 279 -3.10 -14.04 2.99
N LEU A 280 -3.28 -14.08 4.31
CA LEU A 280 -4.60 -14.29 4.93
C LEU A 280 -5.56 -13.15 4.58
N ALA A 281 -5.10 -11.89 4.63
CA ALA A 281 -5.91 -10.74 4.23
C ALA A 281 -6.36 -10.85 2.77
N LEU A 282 -5.45 -11.20 1.86
CA LEU A 282 -5.76 -11.42 0.45
C LEU A 282 -6.80 -12.53 0.27
N VAL A 283 -6.60 -13.69 0.92
CA VAL A 283 -7.54 -14.82 0.86
C VAL A 283 -8.91 -14.44 1.41
N LEU A 284 -8.98 -13.72 2.53
CA LEU A 284 -10.24 -13.26 3.11
C LEU A 284 -10.98 -12.29 2.18
N GLY A 285 -10.27 -11.32 1.61
CA GLY A 285 -10.85 -10.38 0.64
C GLY A 285 -11.35 -11.08 -0.62
N LEU A 286 -10.58 -12.04 -1.16
CA LEU A 286 -10.99 -12.84 -2.32
C LEU A 286 -12.15 -13.79 -2.00
N ALA A 287 -12.17 -14.40 -0.81
CA ALA A 287 -13.24 -15.29 -0.38
C ALA A 287 -14.60 -14.56 -0.32
N GLY A 288 -14.58 -13.29 0.12
CA GLY A 288 -15.76 -12.42 0.11
C GLY A 288 -16.38 -12.21 -1.27
N VAL A 289 -15.60 -12.38 -2.34
CA VAL A 289 -16.06 -12.22 -3.73
C VAL A 289 -16.35 -13.58 -4.39
N PHE A 290 -15.42 -14.52 -4.31
CA PHE A 290 -15.50 -15.79 -5.04
C PHE A 290 -16.51 -16.77 -4.47
N VAL A 291 -16.64 -16.85 -3.15
CA VAL A 291 -17.53 -17.85 -2.54
C VAL A 291 -19.00 -17.54 -2.82
N PRO A 292 -19.50 -16.28 -2.71
CA PRO A 292 -20.87 -15.96 -3.12
C PRO A 292 -21.14 -16.28 -4.59
N ILE A 293 -20.21 -15.95 -5.49
CA ILE A 293 -20.35 -16.23 -6.93
C ILE A 293 -20.45 -17.74 -7.20
N GLY A 294 -19.57 -18.53 -6.59
CA GLY A 294 -19.58 -19.99 -6.76
C GLY A 294 -20.85 -20.66 -6.23
N VAL A 295 -21.39 -20.13 -5.13
CA VAL A 295 -22.60 -20.68 -4.49
C VAL A 295 -23.87 -20.32 -5.27
N MET A 296 -23.93 -19.12 -5.85
CA MET A 296 -25.09 -18.62 -6.59
C MET A 296 -25.23 -19.18 -8.01
N GLY A 297 -24.42 -20.18 -8.39
CA GLY A 297 -24.61 -20.92 -9.63
C GLY A 297 -23.75 -20.48 -10.81
N GLY A 298 -22.66 -19.73 -10.55
CA GLY A 298 -21.53 -19.64 -11.46
C GLY A 298 -21.16 -18.23 -11.91
N PHE A 299 -19.97 -18.13 -12.51
CA PHE A 299 -19.49 -16.92 -13.20
C PHE A 299 -20.30 -16.74 -14.49
N SER A 300 -21.49 -16.16 -14.39
CA SER A 300 -22.38 -16.06 -15.55
C SER A 300 -21.88 -15.07 -16.61
N ASP A 301 -20.94 -14.19 -16.25
CA ASP A 301 -20.42 -13.17 -17.15
C ASP A 301 -18.89 -13.11 -17.08
N TRP A 302 -18.24 -13.26 -18.24
CA TRP A 302 -16.79 -13.09 -18.39
C TRP A 302 -16.36 -11.67 -17.97
N LYS A 303 -17.24 -10.67 -18.11
CA LYS A 303 -16.99 -9.30 -17.64
C LYS A 303 -16.82 -9.23 -16.12
N ALA A 304 -17.57 -10.04 -15.36
CA ALA A 304 -17.41 -10.11 -13.91
C ALA A 304 -16.04 -10.67 -13.52
N LEU A 305 -15.55 -11.69 -14.25
CA LEU A 305 -14.20 -12.22 -14.09
C LEU A 305 -13.14 -11.16 -14.42
N LEU A 306 -13.28 -10.44 -15.54
CA LEU A 306 -12.34 -9.37 -15.88
C LEU A 306 -12.33 -8.25 -14.84
N THR A 307 -13.48 -7.86 -14.32
CA THR A 307 -13.58 -6.84 -13.26
C THR A 307 -12.87 -7.32 -11.99
N LEU A 308 -13.06 -8.58 -11.60
CA LEU A 308 -12.41 -9.14 -10.43
C LEU A 308 -10.89 -9.16 -10.61
N VAL A 309 -10.39 -9.70 -11.72
CA VAL A 309 -8.95 -9.75 -12.00
C VAL A 309 -8.39 -8.32 -12.12
N ALA A 310 -9.14 -7.39 -12.69
CA ALA A 310 -8.75 -5.99 -12.75
C ALA A 310 -8.53 -5.39 -11.35
N ILE A 311 -9.46 -5.60 -10.41
CA ILE A 311 -9.31 -5.11 -9.03
C ILE A 311 -8.11 -5.75 -8.33
N VAL A 312 -7.93 -7.06 -8.49
CA VAL A 312 -6.83 -7.83 -7.88
C VAL A 312 -5.46 -7.41 -8.42
N CYS A 313 -5.36 -7.02 -9.69
CA CYS A 313 -4.11 -6.53 -10.26
C CYS A 313 -3.91 -5.03 -9.97
N MET A 314 -4.97 -4.23 -10.07
CA MET A 314 -4.88 -2.77 -10.07
C MET A 314 -4.65 -2.21 -8.66
N VAL A 315 -5.47 -2.58 -7.67
CA VAL A 315 -5.38 -1.98 -6.32
C VAL A 315 -4.06 -2.35 -5.62
N PRO A 316 -3.66 -3.64 -5.55
CA PRO A 316 -2.33 -4.01 -5.06
C PRO A 316 -1.18 -3.40 -5.85
N GLY A 317 -1.29 -3.35 -7.18
CA GLY A 317 -0.26 -2.76 -8.05
C GLY A 317 -0.06 -1.27 -7.77
N LEU A 318 -1.14 -0.52 -7.55
CA LEU A 318 -1.08 0.90 -7.20
C LEU A 318 -0.42 1.13 -5.82
N PHE A 319 -0.74 0.32 -4.82
CA PHE A 319 -0.08 0.41 -3.51
C PHE A 319 1.37 -0.05 -3.55
N ALA A 320 1.70 -1.09 -4.31
CA ALA A 320 3.08 -1.53 -4.49
C ALA A 320 3.92 -0.48 -5.25
N ARG A 321 3.34 0.22 -6.24
CA ARG A 321 4.03 1.31 -6.96
C ARG A 321 4.39 2.50 -6.06
N HIS A 322 3.57 2.75 -5.03
CA HIS A 322 3.81 3.84 -4.09
C HIS A 322 5.10 3.61 -3.29
N GLU A 323 5.34 2.37 -2.85
CA GLU A 323 6.52 2.02 -2.05
C GLU A 323 7.73 1.64 -2.92
N TYR A 324 7.52 0.93 -4.03
CA TYR A 324 8.58 0.48 -4.94
C TYR A 324 8.50 1.21 -6.28
N THR A 325 8.91 2.48 -6.31
CA THR A 325 8.73 3.36 -7.47
C THR A 325 9.45 2.89 -8.73
N GLU A 326 10.61 2.26 -8.56
CA GLU A 326 11.45 1.77 -9.67
C GLU A 326 11.07 0.37 -10.14
N SER A 327 10.25 -0.36 -9.39
CA SER A 327 9.90 -1.73 -9.76
C SER A 327 8.99 -1.74 -11.00
N ILE A 328 9.31 -2.63 -11.94
CA ILE A 328 8.50 -2.87 -13.13
C ILE A 328 7.23 -3.68 -12.82
N VAL A 329 7.27 -4.54 -11.79
CA VAL A 329 6.17 -5.46 -11.47
C VAL A 329 4.86 -4.71 -11.16
N PRO A 330 4.84 -3.68 -10.29
CA PRO A 330 3.63 -2.88 -10.06
C PRO A 330 3.10 -2.21 -11.32
N ARG A 331 3.98 -1.75 -12.23
CA ARG A 331 3.59 -1.11 -13.50
C ARG A 331 2.86 -2.09 -14.41
N VAL A 332 3.39 -3.32 -14.52
CA VAL A 332 2.76 -4.39 -15.29
C VAL A 332 1.42 -4.78 -14.68
N MET A 333 1.34 -4.97 -13.37
CA MET A 333 0.09 -5.30 -12.68
C MET A 333 -1.00 -4.24 -12.91
N VAL A 334 -0.68 -2.96 -12.73
CA VAL A 334 -1.63 -1.86 -12.98
C VAL A 334 -2.04 -1.83 -14.45
N THR A 335 -1.10 -2.00 -15.38
CA THR A 335 -1.40 -2.03 -16.82
C THR A 335 -2.37 -3.16 -17.18
N ILE A 336 -2.14 -4.37 -16.63
CA ILE A 336 -3.05 -5.51 -16.80
C ILE A 336 -4.43 -5.13 -16.27
N GLY A 337 -4.51 -4.56 -15.06
CA GLY A 337 -5.79 -4.12 -14.49
C GLY A 337 -6.52 -3.09 -15.37
N VAL A 338 -5.79 -2.13 -15.93
CA VAL A 338 -6.37 -1.09 -16.81
C VAL A 338 -6.90 -1.72 -18.09
N VAL A 339 -6.12 -2.59 -18.73
CA VAL A 339 -6.55 -3.29 -19.95
C VAL A 339 -7.80 -4.12 -19.67
N LEU A 340 -7.83 -4.91 -18.60
CA LEU A 340 -9.00 -5.73 -18.23
C LEU A 340 -10.25 -4.89 -17.92
N THR A 341 -10.07 -3.68 -17.38
CA THR A 341 -11.18 -2.73 -17.17
C THR A 341 -11.69 -2.19 -18.50
N LEU A 342 -10.79 -1.73 -19.38
CA LEU A 342 -11.15 -1.10 -20.65
C LEU A 342 -11.74 -2.09 -21.66
N VAL A 343 -11.24 -3.33 -21.69
CA VAL A 343 -11.72 -4.40 -22.59
C VAL A 343 -13.23 -4.60 -22.46
N GLN A 344 -13.79 -4.47 -21.25
CA GLN A 344 -15.23 -4.62 -21.02
C GLN A 344 -16.09 -3.56 -21.73
N TYR A 345 -15.51 -2.39 -22.03
CA TYR A 345 -16.17 -1.30 -22.75
C TYR A 345 -15.87 -1.29 -24.25
N LEU A 346 -14.82 -2.01 -24.67
CA LEU A 346 -14.36 -2.06 -26.06
C LEU A 346 -14.87 -3.29 -26.82
N VAL A 347 -15.10 -4.40 -26.12
CA VAL A 347 -15.63 -5.63 -26.73
C VAL A 347 -17.12 -5.43 -27.04
N PRO A 348 -17.56 -5.65 -28.29
CA PRO A 348 -18.95 -5.53 -28.66
C PRO A 348 -19.84 -6.47 -27.84
N ASP A 349 -20.97 -5.94 -27.38
CA ASP A 349 -22.03 -6.71 -26.75
C ASP A 349 -23.32 -6.52 -27.57
N HIS A 350 -23.97 -7.61 -27.93
CA HIS A 350 -25.15 -7.60 -28.81
C HIS A 350 -24.98 -6.79 -30.11
N GLY A 351 -23.77 -6.78 -30.69
CA GLY A 351 -23.47 -6.10 -31.96
C GLY A 351 -23.17 -4.60 -31.84
N GLN A 352 -23.05 -4.06 -30.63
CA GLN A 352 -22.71 -2.65 -30.40
C GLN A 352 -21.55 -2.53 -29.42
N ILE A 353 -20.66 -1.56 -29.65
CA ILE A 353 -19.55 -1.28 -28.73
C ILE A 353 -20.09 -0.48 -27.54
N PRO A 354 -19.98 -0.98 -26.28
CA PRO A 354 -20.54 -0.30 -25.11
C PRO A 354 -20.05 1.13 -24.94
N LEU A 355 -18.78 1.41 -25.25
CA LEU A 355 -18.23 2.77 -25.21
C LEU A 355 -18.96 3.74 -26.15
N VAL A 356 -19.26 3.29 -27.37
CA VAL A 356 -19.99 4.13 -28.34
C VAL A 356 -21.41 4.40 -27.85
N LEU A 357 -22.04 3.40 -27.21
CA LEU A 357 -23.37 3.58 -26.61
C LEU A 357 -23.34 4.55 -25.44
N LEU A 358 -22.31 4.50 -24.59
CA LEU A 358 -22.15 5.45 -23.50
C LEU A 358 -22.01 6.89 -24.02
N ILE A 359 -21.24 7.11 -25.09
CA ILE A 359 -21.08 8.43 -25.69
C ILE A 359 -22.40 8.92 -26.32
N LYS A 360 -23.13 8.05 -27.02
CA LYS A 360 -24.45 8.40 -27.57
C LYS A 360 -25.45 8.72 -26.47
N ALA A 361 -25.50 7.88 -25.44
CA ALA A 361 -26.34 8.10 -24.27
C ALA A 361 -25.97 9.40 -23.56
N LEU A 362 -24.70 9.81 -23.54
CA LEU A 362 -24.29 11.10 -22.96
C LEU A 362 -24.88 12.30 -23.73
N ILE A 363 -24.96 12.20 -25.06
CA ILE A 363 -25.50 13.26 -25.92
C ILE A 363 -27.03 13.29 -25.86
N GLU A 364 -27.66 12.13 -25.79
CA GLU A 364 -29.13 11.97 -25.79
C GLU A 364 -29.76 12.08 -24.40
N ALA A 365 -28.96 11.98 -23.32
CA ALA A 365 -29.49 11.98 -21.97
C ALA A 365 -30.01 13.35 -21.54
N GLY A 366 -31.34 13.43 -21.39
CA GLY A 366 -31.99 14.42 -20.52
C GLY A 366 -31.87 14.01 -19.05
N SER A 367 -32.82 13.21 -18.57
CA SER A 367 -32.79 12.62 -17.21
C SER A 367 -32.14 11.23 -17.21
N GLY A 368 -31.34 10.91 -16.18
CA GLY A 368 -30.67 9.61 -16.06
C GLY A 368 -29.16 9.63 -16.35
N MET A 369 -28.54 10.82 -16.35
CA MET A 369 -27.11 10.99 -16.65
C MET A 369 -26.20 10.18 -15.71
N GLU A 370 -26.65 9.83 -14.49
CA GLU A 370 -25.88 9.03 -13.55
C GLU A 370 -25.45 7.67 -14.13
N ARG A 371 -26.31 7.05 -14.95
CA ARG A 371 -26.01 5.75 -15.60
C ARG A 371 -24.90 5.86 -16.65
N VAL A 372 -24.66 7.06 -17.17
CA VAL A 372 -23.63 7.32 -18.19
C VAL A 372 -22.36 7.90 -17.56
N ILE A 373 -22.50 8.80 -16.58
CA ILE A 373 -21.37 9.46 -15.92
C ILE A 373 -20.54 8.47 -15.11
N ILE A 374 -21.18 7.53 -14.39
CA ILE A 374 -20.46 6.55 -13.57
C ILE A 374 -19.48 5.71 -14.40
N PRO A 375 -19.90 4.97 -15.45
CA PRO A 375 -18.96 4.18 -16.24
C PRO A 375 -17.92 5.05 -16.96
N LEU A 376 -18.27 6.28 -17.38
CA LEU A 376 -17.29 7.19 -17.97
C LEU A 376 -16.23 7.62 -16.96
N ALA A 377 -16.62 7.95 -15.73
CA ALA A 377 -15.70 8.28 -14.64
C ALA A 377 -14.79 7.09 -14.30
N GLN A 378 -15.31 5.86 -14.33
CA GLN A 378 -14.53 4.64 -14.15
C GLN A 378 -13.47 4.48 -15.25
N ILE A 379 -13.84 4.71 -16.52
CA ILE A 379 -12.90 4.65 -17.65
C ILE A 379 -11.80 5.71 -17.50
N VAL A 380 -12.17 6.95 -17.16
CA VAL A 380 -11.20 8.03 -16.93
C VAL A 380 -10.25 7.66 -15.79
N LEU A 381 -10.79 7.15 -14.67
CA LEU A 381 -9.99 6.71 -13.53
C LEU A 381 -9.04 5.56 -13.91
N ALA A 382 -9.50 4.60 -14.73
CA ALA A 382 -8.66 3.52 -15.24
C ALA A 382 -7.50 4.07 -16.09
N VAL A 383 -7.77 4.99 -17.01
CA VAL A 383 -6.74 5.61 -17.86
C VAL A 383 -5.75 6.42 -17.02
N LEU A 384 -6.22 7.16 -16.00
CA LEU A 384 -5.34 7.90 -15.08
C LEU A 384 -4.40 6.98 -14.30
N CYS A 385 -4.78 5.72 -14.04
CA CYS A 385 -3.88 4.75 -13.41
C CYS A 385 -2.65 4.40 -14.27
N LEU A 386 -2.67 4.66 -15.58
CA LEU A 386 -1.49 4.51 -16.44
C LEU A 386 -0.38 5.51 -16.13
N LEU A 387 -0.64 6.54 -15.31
CA LEU A 387 0.39 7.41 -14.76
C LEU A 387 1.42 6.64 -13.91
N VAL A 388 1.16 5.38 -13.56
CA VAL A 388 2.12 4.42 -12.97
C VAL A 388 3.44 4.32 -13.75
N TRP A 389 3.41 4.62 -15.06
CA TRP A 389 4.57 4.59 -15.97
C TRP A 389 5.45 5.83 -15.91
N MET A 390 5.08 6.86 -15.15
CA MET A 390 5.98 8.00 -14.94
C MET A 390 7.31 7.52 -14.34
N PRO A 391 8.45 8.07 -14.80
CA PRO A 391 9.75 7.72 -14.24
C PRO A 391 9.80 8.04 -12.75
N GLY A 392 10.52 7.23 -12.00
CA GLY A 392 10.82 7.55 -10.62
C GLY A 392 11.64 8.84 -10.50
N PRO A 393 11.55 9.57 -9.37
CA PRO A 393 10.97 9.17 -8.08
C PRO A 393 9.46 9.48 -7.94
N ALA A 394 8.79 9.93 -8.99
CA ALA A 394 7.38 10.28 -8.89
C ALA A 394 6.54 9.03 -8.55
N THR A 395 5.75 9.10 -7.48
CA THR A 395 4.77 8.06 -7.14
C THR A 395 3.52 8.13 -8.01
N ALA A 396 3.38 9.18 -8.82
CA ALA A 396 2.22 9.44 -9.67
C ALA A 396 0.89 9.49 -8.91
N GLY A 397 0.91 9.74 -7.59
CA GLY A 397 -0.31 9.65 -6.78
C GLY A 397 -0.89 8.24 -6.69
N ALA A 398 -0.10 7.18 -6.92
CA ALA A 398 -0.60 5.80 -7.00
C ALA A 398 -1.44 5.39 -5.79
N LYS A 399 -1.06 5.80 -4.57
CA LYS A 399 -1.85 5.56 -3.36
C LYS A 399 -3.22 6.26 -3.39
N ILE A 400 -3.29 7.50 -3.90
CA ILE A 400 -4.54 8.24 -4.06
C ILE A 400 -5.44 7.53 -5.07
N PHE A 401 -4.89 7.11 -6.21
CA PHE A 401 -5.65 6.36 -7.21
C PHE A 401 -6.10 4.99 -6.69
N GLY A 402 -5.28 4.30 -5.88
CA GLY A 402 -5.66 3.04 -5.23
C GLY A 402 -6.87 3.24 -4.31
N TRP A 403 -6.89 4.30 -3.51
CA TRP A 403 -8.05 4.64 -2.69
C TRP A 403 -9.24 5.15 -3.49
N ALA A 404 -9.03 5.91 -4.56
CA ALA A 404 -10.09 6.33 -5.46
C ALA A 404 -10.79 5.10 -6.07
N TRP A 405 -10.04 4.06 -6.44
CA TRP A 405 -10.60 2.78 -6.91
C TRP A 405 -11.39 2.04 -5.83
N ILE A 406 -10.85 1.95 -4.61
CA ILE A 406 -11.55 1.32 -3.49
C ILE A 406 -12.86 2.06 -3.20
N LEU A 407 -12.85 3.40 -3.18
CA LEU A 407 -14.02 4.22 -2.84
C LEU A 407 -14.97 4.46 -4.03
N PHE A 408 -14.57 4.11 -5.25
CA PHE A 408 -15.37 4.34 -6.44
C PHE A 408 -16.80 3.77 -6.35
N PRO A 409 -17.03 2.53 -5.86
CA PRO A 409 -18.38 2.00 -5.71
C PRO A 409 -19.27 2.82 -4.75
N VAL A 410 -18.67 3.45 -3.72
CA VAL A 410 -19.40 4.34 -2.79
C VAL A 410 -19.86 5.58 -3.53
N ALA A 411 -18.96 6.22 -4.28
CA ALA A 411 -19.26 7.41 -5.06
C ALA A 411 -20.32 7.11 -6.13
N ALA A 412 -20.18 5.97 -6.82
CA ALA A 412 -21.16 5.49 -7.80
C ALA A 412 -22.53 5.26 -7.15
N PHE A 413 -22.58 4.55 -6.02
CA PHE A 413 -23.82 4.29 -5.30
C PHE A 413 -24.47 5.59 -4.79
N ALA A 414 -23.68 6.52 -4.25
CA ALA A 414 -24.16 7.82 -3.80
C ALA A 414 -24.74 8.64 -4.97
N LEU A 415 -24.10 8.62 -6.14
CA LEU A 415 -24.62 9.27 -7.35
C LEU A 415 -25.93 8.63 -7.82
N VAL A 416 -26.06 7.31 -7.76
CA VAL A 416 -27.32 6.61 -8.07
C VAL A 416 -28.41 7.00 -7.08
N LEU A 417 -28.10 7.08 -5.78
CA LEU A 417 -29.06 7.53 -4.77
C LEU A 417 -29.50 8.98 -4.98
N LEU A 418 -28.58 9.86 -5.38
CA LEU A 418 -28.87 11.27 -5.66
C LEU A 418 -29.65 11.47 -6.97
N GLY A 419 -29.42 10.60 -7.97
CA GLY A 419 -30.12 10.64 -9.26
C GLY A 419 -31.51 10.00 -9.21
N GLY A 420 -31.70 9.00 -8.36
CA GLY A 420 -33.04 8.53 -7.99
C GLY A 420 -33.76 9.62 -7.21
N ARG A 421 -35.03 9.91 -7.52
CA ARG A 421 -35.83 10.99 -6.88
C ARG A 421 -36.06 10.83 -5.37
N GLY A 422 -35.35 9.95 -4.68
CA GLY A 422 -35.42 9.74 -3.24
C GLY A 422 -34.37 10.58 -2.51
N SER A 423 -34.72 11.08 -1.32
CA SER A 423 -33.76 11.68 -0.41
C SER A 423 -32.75 10.61 0.06
N PRO A 424 -31.42 10.83 -0.08
CA PRO A 424 -30.41 9.91 0.47
C PRO A 424 -30.55 9.72 1.98
N VAL A 425 -31.06 10.74 2.67
CA VAL A 425 -31.35 10.69 4.11
C VAL A 425 -32.47 9.70 4.38
N ASP A 426 -33.49 9.64 3.53
CA ASP A 426 -34.59 8.69 3.68
C ASP A 426 -34.10 7.24 3.47
N ALA A 427 -33.23 7.02 2.49
CA ALA A 427 -32.63 5.70 2.26
C ALA A 427 -31.79 5.25 3.48
N LEU A 428 -30.97 6.15 4.03
CA LEU A 428 -30.13 5.85 5.19
C LEU A 428 -30.95 5.65 6.49
N THR A 429 -32.07 6.35 6.65
CA THR A 429 -32.90 6.26 7.86
C THR A 429 -33.86 5.08 7.85
N LYS A 430 -34.42 4.74 6.67
CA LYS A 430 -35.40 3.66 6.53
C LYS A 430 -34.76 2.30 6.26
N THR A 431 -33.65 2.27 5.53
CA THR A 431 -32.96 1.03 5.14
C THR A 431 -31.44 1.09 5.35
N PRO A 432 -30.96 1.46 6.56
CA PRO A 432 -29.52 1.63 6.82
C PRO A 432 -28.72 0.37 6.49
N GLY A 433 -29.19 -0.81 6.90
CA GLY A 433 -28.48 -2.07 6.65
C GLY A 433 -28.46 -2.48 5.18
N MET A 434 -29.44 -2.06 4.37
CA MET A 434 -29.41 -2.29 2.92
C MET A 434 -28.35 -1.39 2.25
N VAL A 435 -28.31 -0.11 2.62
CA VAL A 435 -27.28 0.83 2.12
C VAL A 435 -25.89 0.39 2.54
N LEU A 436 -25.70 0.09 3.83
CA LEU A 436 -24.42 -0.37 4.36
C LEU A 436 -24.02 -1.73 3.77
N GLY A 437 -24.98 -2.65 3.60
CA GLY A 437 -24.72 -3.96 2.98
C GLY A 437 -24.37 -3.91 1.50
N ALA A 438 -24.84 -2.89 0.77
CA ALA A 438 -24.45 -2.69 -0.62
C ALA A 438 -23.01 -2.18 -0.78
N ILE A 439 -22.50 -1.44 0.21
CA ILE A 439 -21.24 -0.70 0.10
C ILE A 439 -20.11 -1.36 0.89
N VAL A 440 -20.35 -1.61 2.18
CA VAL A 440 -19.31 -1.93 3.15
C VAL A 440 -18.59 -3.24 2.84
N PRO A 441 -19.27 -4.34 2.45
CA PRO A 441 -18.58 -5.57 2.05
C PRO A 441 -17.62 -5.35 0.89
N GLY A 442 -18.07 -4.66 -0.17
CA GLY A 442 -17.24 -4.35 -1.34
C GLY A 442 -16.00 -3.54 -0.98
N LEU A 443 -16.14 -2.54 -0.11
CA LEU A 443 -15.02 -1.76 0.41
C LEU A 443 -14.05 -2.61 1.24
N ALA A 444 -14.56 -3.34 2.22
CA ALA A 444 -13.75 -4.15 3.11
C ALA A 444 -12.95 -5.19 2.33
N TYR A 445 -13.59 -5.89 1.39
CA TYR A 445 -12.92 -6.87 0.53
C TYR A 445 -11.86 -6.22 -0.35
N SER A 446 -12.16 -5.06 -0.96
CA SER A 446 -11.20 -4.33 -1.79
C SER A 446 -9.98 -3.85 -1.00
N VAL A 447 -10.17 -3.40 0.25
CA VAL A 447 -9.07 -3.01 1.14
C VAL A 447 -8.23 -4.22 1.52
N LEU A 448 -8.86 -5.35 1.88
CA LEU A 448 -8.17 -6.59 2.24
C LEU A 448 -7.37 -7.15 1.07
N VAL A 449 -7.94 -7.18 -0.14
CA VAL A 449 -7.25 -7.56 -1.37
C VAL A 449 -6.11 -6.58 -1.67
N GLY A 450 -6.37 -5.27 -1.59
CA GLY A 450 -5.41 -4.21 -1.87
C GLY A 450 -4.16 -4.30 -0.98
N TYR A 451 -4.35 -4.23 0.34
CA TYR A 451 -3.26 -4.27 1.31
C TYR A 451 -2.62 -5.65 1.42
N GLY A 452 -3.42 -6.72 1.39
CA GLY A 452 -2.92 -8.10 1.43
C GLY A 452 -2.08 -8.44 0.20
N GLY A 453 -2.61 -8.12 -0.99
CA GLY A 453 -1.90 -8.29 -2.26
C GLY A 453 -0.63 -7.45 -2.35
N ALA A 454 -0.68 -6.17 -1.95
CA ALA A 454 0.51 -5.32 -1.95
C ALA A 454 1.61 -5.85 -1.02
N THR A 455 1.21 -6.40 0.14
CA THR A 455 2.15 -7.02 1.09
C THR A 455 2.82 -8.26 0.49
N VAL A 456 2.04 -9.14 -0.16
CA VAL A 456 2.57 -10.37 -0.77
C VAL A 456 3.50 -10.06 -1.94
N VAL A 457 3.09 -9.16 -2.83
CA VAL A 457 3.89 -8.73 -3.99
C VAL A 457 5.14 -7.99 -3.52
N GLY A 458 5.00 -7.08 -2.55
CA GLY A 458 6.12 -6.30 -2.04
C GLY A 458 7.21 -7.15 -1.44
N LYS A 459 6.83 -8.22 -0.74
CA LYS A 459 7.78 -9.18 -0.20
C LYS A 459 8.60 -9.96 -1.23
N GLN A 460 8.15 -10.02 -2.48
CA GLN A 460 8.91 -10.62 -3.58
C GLN A 460 9.82 -9.61 -4.28
N LEU A 461 9.69 -8.31 -3.96
CA LEU A 461 10.47 -7.22 -4.53
C LEU A 461 11.60 -6.74 -3.60
N GLU A 462 11.51 -7.08 -2.31
CA GLU A 462 12.63 -7.02 -1.36
C GLU A 462 13.63 -8.16 -1.62
#